data_AF-A0A560E2Y2-F1
#
_entry.id   AF-A0A560E2Y2-F1
#
_cell.length_a   1.000
_cell.length_b   1.000
_cell.length_c   1.000
_cell.angle_alpha   90.00
_cell.angle_beta   90.00
_cell.angle_gamma   90.00
#
_symmetry.space_group_name_H-M   'P 1'
#
loop_
_entity.id
_entity.type
_entity.pdbx_description
1 polymer ?
#
loop_
_entity_poly.entity_id
_entity_poly.type
_entity_poly.pdbx_seq_one_letter_code
_entity_poly.pdbx_strand_id
1 'polypeptide(L)'
;MEIKVRQLTTCEVAADGGAISLGFEDVAGNPAAVSVSLNQVGALIMTLPGLLETALKARYGDQSLRYAYPLASWVLEQATDTTQRIITLQTEDGFKVRFSIPKSEQSLLGEALTQPMPEVMGRPN
;
A
#
# COMPACT_ATOMS: atom_id res chain seq x y z
N MET A 1 21.76 -13.39 8.46
CA MET A 1 22.53 -12.18 8.08
C MET A 1 21.53 -11.07 7.82
N GLU A 2 21.74 -9.89 8.39
CA GLU A 2 20.88 -8.70 8.21
C GLU A 2 21.64 -7.67 7.37
N ILE A 3 20.98 -7.06 6.38
CA ILE A 3 21.59 -6.04 5.51
C ILE A 3 20.98 -4.69 5.87
N LYS A 4 21.81 -3.73 6.27
CA LYS A 4 21.39 -2.35 6.45
C LYS A 4 21.41 -1.65 5.10
N VAL A 5 20.21 -1.37 4.59
CA VAL A 5 20.00 -0.75 3.29
C VAL A 5 20.11 0.77 3.41
N ARG A 6 20.86 1.39 2.48
CA ARG A 6 20.90 2.83 2.27
C ARG A 6 19.77 3.27 1.33
N GLN A 7 19.60 2.57 0.21
CA GLN A 7 18.55 2.86 -0.78
C GLN A 7 18.15 1.62 -1.58
N LEU A 8 16.88 1.59 -2.00
CA LEU A 8 16.39 0.69 -3.04
C LEU A 8 16.83 1.24 -4.39
N THR A 9 17.44 0.41 -5.23
CA THR A 9 18.04 0.83 -6.51
C THR A 9 17.27 0.30 -7.71
N THR A 10 16.78 -0.94 -7.68
CA THR A 10 16.04 -1.55 -8.79
C THR A 10 14.88 -2.41 -8.30
N CYS A 11 13.83 -2.49 -9.13
CA CYS A 11 12.70 -3.41 -8.97
C CYS A 11 12.43 -4.06 -10.33
N GLU A 12 12.78 -5.33 -10.47
CA GLU A 12 12.71 -6.04 -11.75
C GLU A 12 11.87 -7.31 -11.63
N VAL A 13 11.17 -7.67 -12.69
CA VAL A 13 10.45 -8.94 -12.79
C VAL A 13 11.29 -9.89 -13.63
N ALA A 14 11.49 -11.12 -13.16
CA ALA A 14 12.16 -12.15 -13.95
C ALA A 14 11.42 -12.39 -15.27
N ALA A 15 12.14 -12.80 -16.32
CA ALA A 15 11.57 -12.97 -17.66
C ALA A 15 10.43 -14.00 -17.71
N ASP A 16 10.43 -14.97 -16.81
CA ASP A 16 9.38 -15.99 -16.66
C ASP A 16 8.20 -15.52 -15.77
N GLY A 17 8.28 -14.32 -15.19
CA GLY A 17 7.31 -13.78 -14.25
C GLY A 17 7.31 -14.46 -12.87
N GLY A 18 8.21 -15.41 -12.60
CA GLY A 18 8.17 -16.24 -11.40
C GLY A 18 8.71 -15.55 -10.14
N ALA A 19 9.51 -14.50 -10.30
CA ALA A 19 10.16 -13.80 -9.22
C ALA A 19 10.26 -12.30 -9.48
N ILE A 20 10.37 -11.54 -8.39
CA ILE A 20 10.71 -10.13 -8.38
C ILE A 20 12.06 -9.98 -7.69
N SER A 21 12.95 -9.23 -8.30
CA SER A 21 14.26 -8.86 -7.75
C SER A 21 14.20 -7.42 -7.25
N LEU A 22 14.57 -7.23 -5.98
CA LEU A 22 14.71 -5.93 -5.34
C LEU A 22 16.21 -5.66 -5.12
N GLY A 23 16.76 -4.71 -5.89
CA GLY A 23 18.13 -4.26 -5.76
C GLY A 23 18.26 -3.21 -4.67
N PHE A 24 19.32 -3.29 -3.89
CA PHE A 24 19.65 -2.38 -2.80
C PHE A 24 21.12 -1.98 -2.86
N GLU A 25 21.42 -0.80 -2.35
CA GLU A 25 22.77 -0.42 -1.94
C GLU A 25 22.83 -0.47 -0.41
N ASP A 26 23.81 -1.17 0.16
CA ASP A 26 24.03 -1.19 1.60
C ASP A 26 24.69 0.12 2.10
N VAL A 27 24.79 0.29 3.42
CA VAL A 27 25.42 1.48 4.02
C VAL A 27 26.93 1.62 3.72
N ALA A 28 27.58 0.57 3.23
CA ALA A 28 28.98 0.59 2.80
C ALA A 28 29.12 0.84 1.28
N GLY A 29 28.01 1.01 0.56
CA GLY A 29 27.99 1.24 -0.88
C GLY A 29 28.03 -0.04 -1.71
N ASN A 30 27.92 -1.23 -1.10
CA ASN A 30 27.93 -2.48 -1.85
C ASN A 30 26.53 -2.79 -2.39
N PRO A 31 26.43 -3.26 -3.64
CA PRO A 31 25.15 -3.73 -4.18
C PRO A 31 24.75 -5.05 -3.51
N ALA A 32 23.46 -5.16 -3.19
CA ALA A 32 22.81 -6.38 -2.76
C ALA A 32 21.49 -6.55 -3.52
N ALA A 33 21.03 -7.77 -3.71
CA ALA A 33 19.73 -8.04 -4.32
C ALA A 33 18.97 -9.10 -3.52
N VAL A 34 17.67 -8.89 -3.35
CA VAL A 34 16.76 -9.85 -2.75
C VAL A 34 15.82 -10.33 -3.85
N SER A 35 15.91 -11.63 -4.17
CA SER A 35 14.96 -12.29 -5.07
C SER A 35 13.85 -12.93 -4.26
N VAL A 36 12.60 -12.56 -4.56
CA VAL A 36 11.40 -13.03 -3.88
C VAL A 36 10.44 -13.62 -4.90
N SER A 37 9.82 -14.75 -4.54
CA SER A 37 8.74 -15.30 -5.36
C SER A 37 7.49 -14.43 -5.26
N LEU A 38 6.60 -14.53 -6.26
CA LEU A 38 5.35 -13.77 -6.28
C LEU A 38 4.51 -13.94 -5.00
N ASN A 39 4.45 -15.14 -4.44
CA ASN A 39 3.71 -15.40 -3.20
C ASN A 39 4.28 -14.61 -2.02
N GLN A 40 5.61 -14.49 -1.94
CA GLN A 40 6.27 -13.72 -0.89
C GLN A 40 6.09 -12.21 -1.11
N VAL A 41 6.09 -11.75 -2.37
CA VAL A 41 5.75 -10.35 -2.69
C VAL A 41 4.32 -10.03 -2.27
N GLY A 42 3.37 -10.94 -2.52
CA GLY A 42 2.00 -10.80 -2.04
C GLY A 42 1.94 -10.63 -0.52
N ALA A 43 2.69 -11.44 0.23
CA ALA A 43 2.79 -11.31 1.69
C ALA A 43 3.41 -9.96 2.12
N LEU A 44 4.41 -9.45 1.40
CA LEU A 44 4.98 -8.12 1.66
C LEU A 44 3.94 -7.01 1.46
N ILE A 45 3.18 -7.05 0.36
CA ILE A 45 2.11 -6.05 0.10
C ILE A 45 1.06 -6.05 1.23
N MET A 46 0.75 -7.23 1.78
CA MET A 46 -0.23 -7.37 2.86
C MET A 46 0.30 -6.95 4.24
N THR A 47 1.62 -6.72 4.40
CA THR A 47 2.25 -6.47 5.70
C THR A 47 2.94 -5.12 5.79
N LEU A 48 3.60 -4.66 4.72
CA LEU A 48 4.34 -3.40 4.69
C LEU A 48 3.50 -2.17 5.06
N PRO A 49 2.24 -2.00 4.59
CA PRO A 49 1.42 -0.86 5.01
C PRO A 49 1.22 -0.79 6.54
N GLY A 50 0.96 -1.93 7.19
CA GLY A 50 0.79 -2.00 8.64
C GLY A 50 2.10 -1.74 9.40
N LEU A 51 3.24 -2.18 8.85
CA LEU A 51 4.56 -1.89 9.40
C LEU A 51 4.90 -0.40 9.29
N LEU A 52 4.57 0.26 8.18
CA LEU A 52 4.75 1.71 8.01
C LEU A 52 3.93 2.49 9.04
N GLU A 53 2.66 2.12 9.24
CA GLU A 53 1.82 2.74 10.26
C GLU A 53 2.38 2.52 11.68
N THR A 54 2.84 1.30 11.99
CA THR A 54 3.43 0.98 13.29
C THR A 54 4.72 1.79 13.53
N ALA A 55 5.59 1.89 12.54
CA ALA A 55 6.80 2.69 12.61
C ALA A 55 6.49 4.19 12.78
N LEU A 56 5.49 4.70 12.07
CA LEU A 56 5.03 6.09 12.20
C LEU A 56 4.57 6.39 13.63
N LYS A 57 3.68 5.55 14.17
CA LYS A 57 3.18 5.70 15.55
C LYS A 57 4.29 5.63 16.58
N ALA A 58 5.22 4.69 16.43
CA ALA A 58 6.36 4.54 17.33
C ALA A 58 7.31 5.75 17.28
N ARG A 59 7.59 6.26 16.08
CA ARG A 59 8.49 7.41 15.86
C ARG A 59 7.98 8.70 16.52
N TYR A 60 6.68 8.91 16.52
CA TYR A 60 6.06 10.15 17.03
C TYR A 60 5.36 9.97 18.39
N GLY A 61 5.27 8.75 18.91
CA GLY A 61 4.59 8.46 20.17
C GLY A 61 3.07 8.66 20.13
N ASP A 62 2.47 8.73 18.94
CA ASP A 62 1.06 9.06 18.74
C ASP A 62 0.31 7.94 18.02
N GLN A 63 -0.65 7.31 18.71
CA GLN A 63 -1.45 6.19 18.20
C GLN A 63 -2.60 6.63 17.28
N SER A 64 -2.91 7.92 17.24
CA SER A 64 -3.92 8.49 16.33
C SER A 64 -3.43 8.62 14.90
N LEU A 65 -2.10 8.62 14.69
CA LEU A 65 -1.50 8.75 13.36
C LEU A 65 -1.87 7.59 12.45
N ARG A 66 -2.03 7.92 11.17
CA ARG A 66 -2.27 6.98 10.07
C ARG A 66 -1.31 7.30 8.95
N TYR A 67 -0.84 6.26 8.26
CA TYR A 67 -0.07 6.44 7.04
C TYR A 67 -1.04 6.43 5.84
N ALA A 68 -1.17 7.55 5.15
CA ALA A 68 -2.07 7.69 4.00
C ALA A 68 -1.31 8.23 2.79
N TYR A 69 -1.47 7.58 1.64
CA TYR A 69 -0.91 8.04 0.38
C TYR A 69 -1.79 9.12 -0.24
N PRO A 70 -1.23 10.21 -0.78
CA PRO A 70 -2.01 11.25 -1.44
C PRO A 70 -2.67 10.69 -2.71
N LEU A 71 -4.00 10.75 -2.75
CA LEU A 71 -4.76 10.30 -3.92
C LEU A 71 -4.58 11.31 -5.06
N ALA A 72 -4.07 10.84 -6.20
CA ALA A 72 -3.89 11.65 -7.40
C ALA A 72 -5.01 11.41 -8.42
N SER A 73 -5.41 10.15 -8.60
CA SER A 73 -6.47 9.78 -9.55
C SER A 73 -7.19 8.51 -9.10
N TRP A 74 -8.42 8.35 -9.57
CA TRP A 74 -9.22 7.15 -9.33
C TRP A 74 -10.06 6.79 -10.55
N VAL A 75 -10.36 5.50 -10.69
CA VAL A 75 -11.24 4.97 -11.74
C VAL A 75 -12.16 3.91 -11.12
N LEU A 76 -13.42 3.87 -11.55
CA LEU A 76 -14.38 2.85 -11.17
C LEU A 76 -14.80 2.05 -12.40
N GLU A 77 -14.64 0.73 -12.34
CA GLU A 77 -14.91 -0.20 -13.44
C GLU A 77 -15.93 -1.25 -12.99
N GLN A 78 -16.69 -1.80 -13.94
CA GLN A 78 -17.57 -2.94 -13.69
C GLN A 78 -16.77 -4.23 -13.91
N ALA A 79 -16.76 -5.14 -12.94
CA ALA A 79 -16.17 -6.47 -13.14
C ALA A 79 -16.94 -7.25 -14.22
N THR A 80 -16.24 -8.11 -14.96
CA THR A 80 -16.80 -8.89 -16.09
C THR A 80 -17.99 -9.77 -15.69
N ASP A 81 -17.96 -10.31 -14.48
CA ASP A 81 -19.04 -11.15 -13.93
C ASP A 81 -20.25 -10.34 -13.43
N THR A 82 -20.17 -9.01 -13.48
CA THR A 82 -21.18 -8.04 -13.03
C THR A 82 -21.50 -8.07 -11.53
N THR A 83 -20.79 -8.87 -10.74
CA THR A 83 -21.10 -9.06 -9.31
C THR A 83 -20.47 -7.97 -8.43
N GLN A 84 -19.41 -7.34 -8.92
CA GLN A 84 -18.60 -6.38 -8.17
C GLN A 84 -18.19 -5.18 -9.05
N ARG A 85 -17.96 -4.03 -8.42
CA ARG A 85 -17.25 -2.92 -9.06
C ARG A 85 -15.81 -2.92 -8.60
N ILE A 86 -14.89 -2.50 -9.45
CA ILE A 86 -13.47 -2.39 -9.10
C ILE A 86 -13.14 -0.91 -9.00
N ILE A 87 -12.68 -0.46 -7.84
CA ILE A 87 -12.10 0.87 -7.68
C ILE A 87 -10.58 0.76 -7.75
N THR A 88 -9.98 1.55 -8.64
CA THR A 88 -8.53 1.74 -8.70
C THR A 88 -8.21 3.10 -8.09
N LEU A 89 -7.33 3.14 -7.08
CA LEU A 89 -6.78 4.35 -6.49
C LEU A 89 -5.30 4.46 -6.84
N GLN A 90 -4.85 5.64 -7.27
CA GLN A 90 -3.49 5.85 -7.73
C GLN A 90 -2.89 7.15 -7.19
N THR A 91 -1.61 7.09 -6.83
CA THR A 91 -0.75 8.22 -6.46
C THR A 91 -0.01 8.79 -7.68
N GLU A 92 0.57 9.99 -7.56
CA GLU A 92 1.34 10.62 -8.64
C GLU A 92 2.59 9.81 -9.03
N ASP A 93 3.23 9.17 -8.06
CA ASP A 93 4.45 8.35 -8.23
C ASP A 93 4.17 6.92 -8.71
N GLY A 94 2.91 6.60 -9.02
CA GLY A 94 2.53 5.37 -9.70
C GLY A 94 2.20 4.18 -8.80
N PHE A 95 2.13 4.35 -7.48
CA PHE A 95 1.49 3.35 -6.62
C PHE A 95 0.00 3.24 -6.98
N LYS A 96 -0.45 2.01 -7.27
CA LYS A 96 -1.84 1.71 -7.63
C LYS A 96 -2.33 0.53 -6.81
N VAL A 97 -3.52 0.68 -6.23
CA VAL A 97 -4.22 -0.41 -5.54
C VAL A 97 -5.63 -0.54 -6.11
N ARG A 98 -6.11 -1.78 -6.22
CA ARG A 98 -7.45 -2.09 -6.71
C ARG A 98 -8.22 -2.85 -5.65
N PHE A 99 -9.45 -2.43 -5.41
CA PHE A 99 -10.37 -3.14 -4.53
C PHE A 99 -11.62 -3.52 -5.31
N SER A 100 -12.04 -4.76 -5.18
CA SER A 100 -13.35 -5.18 -5.65
C SER A 100 -14.38 -4.94 -4.56
N ILE A 101 -15.42 -4.19 -4.90
CA ILE A 101 -16.49 -3.77 -4.02
C ILE A 101 -17.74 -4.61 -4.34
N PRO A 102 -18.17 -5.50 -3.44
CA PRO A 102 -19.41 -6.24 -3.57
C PRO A 102 -20.60 -5.31 -3.75
N LYS A 103 -21.60 -5.73 -4.54
CA LYS A 103 -22.79 -4.92 -4.81
C LYS A 103 -23.51 -4.44 -3.54
N SER A 104 -23.49 -5.23 -2.47
CA SER A 104 -24.06 -4.87 -1.17
C SER A 104 -23.37 -3.68 -0.49
N GLU A 105 -22.07 -3.48 -0.73
CA GLU A 105 -21.26 -2.45 -0.08
C GLU A 105 -21.17 -1.14 -0.88
N GLN A 106 -21.60 -1.15 -2.15
CA GLN A 106 -21.38 -0.02 -3.06
C GLN A 106 -22.10 1.26 -2.63
N SER A 107 -23.37 1.16 -2.22
CA SER A 107 -24.13 2.32 -1.74
C SER A 107 -23.55 2.85 -0.43
N LEU A 108 -23.22 1.96 0.50
CA LEU A 108 -22.65 2.32 1.80
C LEU A 108 -21.32 3.07 1.64
N LEU A 109 -20.44 2.58 0.75
CA LEU A 109 -19.18 3.26 0.45
C LEU A 109 -19.41 4.65 -0.15
N GLY A 110 -20.37 4.78 -1.08
CA GLY A 110 -20.69 6.07 -1.70
C GLY A 110 -21.24 7.08 -0.71
N GLU A 111 -22.15 6.65 0.16
CA GLU A 111 -22.72 7.50 1.20
C GLU A 111 -21.66 7.98 2.20
N ALA A 112 -20.78 7.07 2.66
CA ALA A 112 -19.72 7.38 3.60
C ALA A 112 -18.77 8.49 3.13
N LEU A 113 -18.56 8.62 1.81
CA LEU A 113 -17.73 9.70 1.22
C LEU A 113 -18.39 11.08 1.28
N THR A 114 -19.72 11.14 1.41
CA THR A 114 -20.49 12.39 1.37
C THR A 114 -21.00 12.83 2.74
N GLN A 115 -20.94 11.93 3.72
CA GLN A 115 -21.36 12.24 5.08
C GLN A 115 -20.34 13.19 5.75
N PRO A 116 -20.81 14.14 6.57
CA PRO A 116 -19.93 14.95 7.40
C PRO A 116 -19.14 14.03 8.33
N MET A 117 -17.81 14.17 8.37
CA MET A 117 -17.03 13.49 9.41
C MET A 117 -17.51 13.98 10.77
N PRO A 118 -17.81 13.08 11.73
CA PRO A 118 -18.08 13.48 13.09
C PRO A 118 -16.91 14.32 13.60
N GLU A 119 -17.17 15.48 14.19
CA GLU A 119 -16.13 16.25 14.85
C GLU A 119 -15.43 15.35 15.86
N VAL A 120 -14.13 15.15 15.66
CA VAL A 120 -13.29 14.44 16.62
C VAL A 120 -13.23 15.32 17.86
N MET A 121 -14.11 15.05 18.83
CA MET A 121 -13.99 15.60 20.18
C MET A 121 -12.58 15.28 20.68
N GLY A 122 -11.74 16.32 20.75
CA GLY A 122 -10.37 16.21 21.22
C GLY A 122 -10.33 15.48 22.56
N ARG A 123 -9.60 14.37 22.63
CA ARG A 123 -9.32 13.73 23.91
C ARG A 123 -8.26 14.56 24.63
N PRO A 124 -8.46 14.91 25.91
CA PRO A 124 -7.41 15.51 26.72
C PRO A 124 -6.27 14.50 26.92
N ASN A 125 -5.05 15.04 27.04
CA ASN A 125 -3.79 14.34 27.30
C ASN A 125 -3.82 13.42 28.53
#